data_AF-A0A9E2L690-F1
#
_entry.id   AF-A0A9E2L690-F1
#
_cell.length_a   1.000
_cell.length_b   1.000
_cell.length_c   1.000
_cell.angle_alpha   90.00
_cell.angle_beta   90.00
_cell.angle_gamma   90.00
#
_symmetry.space_group_name_H-M   'P 1'
#
loop_
_entity.id
_entity.type
_entity.pdbx_description
1 polymer ?
#
loop_
_entity_poly.entity_id
_entity_poly.type
_entity_poly.pdbx_seq_one_letter_code
_entity_poly.pdbx_strand_id
1 'polypeptide(L)'
;MIKRLIVILVAVSALVLKSSAEPHFYTNLHRMIAQTVKLEVLDTLGICRNETYDYKGKTLRVKTNHLGDISHIGYKLFHDDVMAYYESTVFFDFLERYFLELDLKLDHRSPADRMSLDKVDCQGNLNLLSKITENTPFTLDFLERRMYKIKWTIDKQTLSMTVPADCQLLLGANAIELEEIFKRDICRLHASIPDVKQEWSHTSTSEDGEWIIANSGTYLSDEIRSDVFLRKKNGKLTLAVDPKKPIQSVKNILLTGMNGQILPMQLRINQYGYKNSDVSVSLQQYLDYCKKEKCQLFVGIKTSEKDRITATLFAVNNFLGYNHVLSVDFPLGILSGDTTQVIRSVLYAYIPLQNVTEKFFSKNNKKYDL
;
A
#
# COMPACT_ATOMS: atom_id res chain seq x y z
N MET A 1 43.63 -51.79 -43.15
CA MET A 1 42.86 -52.17 -41.96
C MET A 1 42.59 -50.94 -41.12
N ILE A 2 41.32 -50.71 -40.85
CA ILE A 2 40.69 -49.51 -40.33
C ILE A 2 41.03 -49.30 -38.85
N LYS A 3 41.51 -48.11 -38.48
CA LYS A 3 41.34 -47.57 -37.12
C LYS A 3 40.70 -46.18 -37.24
N ARG A 4 39.39 -46.16 -36.93
CA ARG A 4 38.56 -44.97 -36.79
C ARG A 4 39.07 -44.14 -35.61
N LEU A 5 39.38 -42.87 -35.83
CA LEU A 5 39.32 -41.85 -34.78
C LEU A 5 38.17 -40.92 -35.14
N ILE A 6 37.08 -41.03 -34.41
CA ILE A 6 35.93 -40.12 -34.49
C ILE A 6 36.30 -38.94 -33.58
N VAL A 7 36.52 -37.77 -34.17
CA VAL A 7 36.56 -36.50 -33.45
C VAL A 7 35.11 -36.03 -33.33
N ILE A 8 34.52 -36.19 -32.14
CA ILE A 8 33.22 -35.60 -31.83
C ILE A 8 33.47 -34.13 -31.46
N LEU A 9 33.13 -33.23 -32.37
CA LEU A 9 33.06 -31.80 -32.12
C LEU A 9 31.72 -31.52 -31.40
N VAL A 10 31.72 -31.42 -30.07
CA VAL A 10 30.55 -30.94 -29.33
C VAL A 10 30.61 -29.41 -29.33
N ALA A 11 30.01 -28.79 -30.35
CA ALA A 11 29.61 -27.40 -30.26
C ALA A 11 28.36 -27.33 -29.37
N VAL A 12 28.57 -27.06 -28.07
CA VAL A 12 27.48 -26.61 -27.20
C VAL A 12 27.15 -25.18 -27.62
N SER A 13 26.28 -25.05 -28.60
CA SER A 13 25.49 -23.84 -28.78
C SER A 13 24.60 -23.71 -27.54
N ALA A 14 25.07 -22.93 -26.57
CA ALA A 14 24.27 -22.40 -25.49
C ALA A 14 23.25 -21.42 -26.07
N LEU A 15 22.25 -21.96 -26.79
CA LEU A 15 20.95 -21.32 -26.88
C LEU A 15 20.35 -21.44 -25.47
N VAL A 16 20.70 -20.48 -24.62
CA VAL A 16 19.87 -20.16 -23.46
C VAL A 16 18.53 -19.77 -24.07
N LEU A 17 17.60 -20.73 -24.11
CA LEU A 17 16.18 -20.43 -24.12
C LEU A 17 15.96 -19.55 -22.89
N LYS A 18 16.08 -18.23 -23.07
CA LYS A 18 15.41 -17.28 -22.20
C LYS A 18 13.94 -17.61 -22.38
N SER A 19 13.40 -18.44 -21.50
CA SER A 19 11.97 -18.44 -21.27
C SER A 19 11.66 -17.00 -20.84
N SER A 20 11.15 -16.20 -21.76
CA SER A 20 10.63 -14.87 -21.48
C SER A 20 9.49 -15.06 -20.47
N ALA A 21 9.78 -14.83 -19.20
CA ALA A 21 8.73 -14.80 -18.18
C ALA A 21 7.87 -13.57 -18.47
N GLU A 22 6.56 -13.75 -18.67
CA GLU A 22 5.66 -12.63 -18.95
C GLU A 22 5.79 -11.55 -17.87
N PRO A 23 5.75 -10.26 -18.24
CA PRO A 23 5.79 -9.17 -17.28
C PRO A 23 4.60 -9.29 -16.31
N HIS A 24 4.88 -9.18 -15.02
CA HIS A 24 3.85 -9.15 -14.00
C HIS A 24 3.24 -7.74 -13.94
N PHE A 25 1.91 -7.68 -13.92
CA PHE A 25 1.17 -6.43 -13.78
C PHE A 25 0.57 -6.33 -12.39
N TYR A 26 0.65 -5.15 -11.80
CA TYR A 26 0.09 -4.90 -10.48
C TYR A 26 -1.42 -5.11 -10.49
N THR A 27 -2.12 -4.55 -11.49
CA THR A 27 -3.56 -4.74 -11.73
C THR A 27 -3.87 -5.23 -13.14
N ASN A 28 -5.06 -5.81 -13.33
CA ASN A 28 -5.64 -6.22 -14.61
C ASN A 28 -5.79 -5.03 -15.56
N LEU A 29 -6.12 -3.85 -15.04
CA LEU A 29 -6.23 -2.64 -15.83
C LEU A 29 -4.89 -2.25 -16.46
N HIS A 30 -3.79 -2.34 -15.71
CA HIS A 30 -2.45 -2.11 -16.28
C HIS A 30 -2.16 -3.12 -17.41
N ARG A 31 -2.52 -4.39 -17.24
CA ARG A 31 -2.39 -5.40 -18.30
C ARG A 31 -3.21 -5.03 -19.54
N MET A 32 -4.47 -4.62 -19.36
CA MET A 32 -5.35 -4.20 -20.46
C MET A 32 -4.80 -2.97 -21.19
N ILE A 33 -4.31 -1.96 -20.45
CA ILE A 33 -3.68 -0.77 -21.03
C ILE A 33 -2.46 -1.17 -21.86
N ALA A 34 -1.55 -1.97 -21.29
CA ALA A 34 -0.34 -2.42 -21.97
C ALA A 34 -0.67 -3.15 -23.29
N GLN A 35 -1.65 -4.06 -23.27
CA GLN A 35 -2.11 -4.77 -24.46
C GLN A 35 -2.71 -3.81 -25.51
N THR A 36 -3.51 -2.84 -25.07
CA THR A 36 -4.20 -1.90 -25.96
C THR A 36 -3.23 -0.94 -26.63
N VAL A 37 -2.23 -0.44 -25.89
CA VAL A 37 -1.19 0.45 -26.45
C VAL A 37 -0.07 -0.33 -27.15
N LYS A 38 -0.12 -1.67 -27.13
CA LYS A 38 0.90 -2.59 -27.67
C LYS A 38 2.28 -2.29 -27.09
N LEU A 39 2.33 -2.14 -25.77
CA LEU A 39 3.56 -1.85 -25.05
C LEU A 39 4.48 -3.07 -25.09
N GLU A 40 5.59 -2.98 -25.82
CA GLU A 40 6.67 -3.97 -25.76
C GLU A 40 7.51 -3.70 -24.52
N VAL A 41 7.03 -4.18 -23.36
CA VAL A 41 7.80 -4.07 -22.12
C VAL A 41 8.86 -5.16 -22.13
N LEU A 42 10.13 -4.78 -22.02
CA LEU A 42 11.20 -5.74 -21.77
C LEU A 42 10.91 -6.46 -20.45
N ASP A 43 10.99 -7.80 -20.46
CA ASP A 43 10.77 -8.69 -19.31
C ASP A 43 11.60 -8.33 -18.04
N THR A 44 12.52 -7.37 -18.16
CA THR A 44 13.55 -7.02 -17.18
C THR A 44 13.57 -5.55 -16.78
N LEU A 45 12.44 -4.82 -16.83
CA LEU A 45 12.41 -3.44 -16.30
C LEU A 45 13.07 -3.38 -14.90
N GLY A 46 12.85 -4.40 -14.09
CA GLY A 46 13.46 -4.53 -12.76
C GLY A 46 12.61 -3.84 -11.72
N ILE A 47 13.18 -3.64 -10.53
CA ILE A 47 12.46 -3.13 -9.36
C ILE A 47 12.52 -1.59 -9.30
N CYS A 48 11.40 -0.94 -8.95
CA CYS A 48 11.32 0.51 -8.73
C CYS A 48 11.82 1.36 -9.91
N ARG A 49 11.44 0.99 -11.14
CA ARG A 49 11.88 1.69 -12.36
C ARG A 49 10.86 2.69 -12.85
N ASN A 50 11.34 3.66 -13.61
CA ASN A 50 10.55 4.73 -14.20
C ASN A 50 11.10 4.98 -15.61
N GLU A 51 10.38 4.50 -16.62
CA GLU A 51 10.79 4.56 -18.03
C GLU A 51 9.73 5.31 -18.85
N THR A 52 10.15 5.80 -20.02
CA THR A 52 9.26 6.52 -20.95
C THR A 52 9.15 5.84 -22.30
N TYR A 53 7.96 5.88 -22.89
CA TYR A 53 7.65 5.29 -24.19
C TYR A 53 6.85 6.26 -25.05
N ASP A 54 6.95 6.17 -26.38
CA ASP A 54 6.14 6.97 -27.29
C ASP A 54 4.82 6.26 -27.63
N TYR A 55 3.71 6.99 -27.55
CA TYR A 55 2.40 6.53 -27.99
C TYR A 55 1.61 7.66 -28.64
N LYS A 56 1.30 7.50 -29.94
CA LYS A 56 0.52 8.48 -30.73
C LYS A 56 1.04 9.93 -30.60
N GLY A 57 2.35 10.10 -30.57
CA GLY A 57 3.00 11.42 -30.45
C GLY A 57 2.95 12.03 -29.04
N LYS A 58 2.57 11.25 -28.02
CA LYS A 58 2.64 11.63 -26.60
C LYS A 58 3.58 10.67 -25.85
N THR A 59 4.23 11.19 -24.81
CA THR A 59 5.06 10.39 -23.92
C THR A 59 4.20 9.64 -22.90
N LEU A 60 4.38 8.33 -22.81
CA LEU A 60 3.90 7.49 -21.73
C LEU A 60 4.97 7.35 -20.65
N ARG A 61 4.54 7.27 -19.40
CA ARG A 61 5.33 6.89 -18.25
C ARG A 61 4.95 5.47 -17.84
N VAL A 62 5.95 4.62 -17.63
CA VAL A 62 5.78 3.23 -17.17
C VAL A 62 6.63 3.02 -15.93
N LYS A 63 6.02 2.54 -14.84
CA LYS A 63 6.74 2.27 -13.58
C LYS A 63 6.60 0.83 -13.14
N THR A 64 7.62 0.34 -12.43
CA THR A 64 7.54 -0.90 -11.68
C THR A 64 7.58 -0.66 -10.17
N ASN A 65 6.86 -1.48 -9.41
CA ASN A 65 6.84 -1.42 -7.95
C ASN A 65 8.09 -2.11 -7.35
N HIS A 66 8.13 -2.18 -6.02
CA HIS A 66 9.20 -2.81 -5.25
C HIS A 66 9.27 -4.35 -5.43
N LEU A 67 8.25 -4.96 -6.04
CA LEU A 67 8.19 -6.39 -6.39
C LEU A 67 8.50 -6.64 -7.87
N GLY A 68 8.74 -5.58 -8.65
CA GLY A 68 9.00 -5.65 -10.08
C GLY A 68 7.75 -5.72 -10.95
N ASP A 69 6.55 -5.57 -10.40
CA ASP A 69 5.32 -5.53 -11.20
C ASP A 69 5.14 -4.16 -11.84
N ILE A 70 4.63 -4.13 -13.07
CA ILE A 70 4.22 -2.89 -13.73
C ILE A 70 3.04 -2.30 -12.95
N SER A 71 3.29 -1.17 -12.29
CA SER A 71 2.38 -0.53 -11.35
C SER A 71 1.85 0.82 -11.84
N HIS A 72 2.32 1.30 -12.98
CA HIS A 72 1.82 2.50 -13.64
C HIS A 72 2.04 2.43 -15.14
N ILE A 73 1.02 2.84 -15.90
CA ILE A 73 1.10 3.13 -17.34
C ILE A 73 0.16 4.31 -17.59
N GLY A 74 0.69 5.46 -17.97
CA GLY A 74 -0.12 6.67 -18.19
C GLY A 74 0.59 7.70 -19.04
N TYR A 75 -0.11 8.77 -19.46
CA TYR A 75 0.57 9.90 -20.11
C TYR A 75 1.49 10.59 -19.11
N LYS A 76 2.71 10.94 -19.52
CA LYS A 76 3.60 11.73 -18.68
C LYS A 76 3.09 13.17 -18.60
N LEU A 77 2.39 13.51 -17.52
CA LEU A 77 1.74 14.83 -17.32
C LEU A 77 2.45 15.67 -16.27
N PHE A 78 3.34 15.07 -15.48
CA PHE A 78 4.04 15.76 -14.39
C PHE A 78 5.53 15.46 -14.43
N HIS A 79 6.35 16.43 -14.02
CA HIS A 79 7.80 16.24 -13.80
C HIS A 79 8.05 15.37 -12.57
N ASP A 80 9.15 14.60 -12.58
CA ASP A 80 9.52 13.71 -11.47
C ASP A 80 9.76 14.48 -10.17
N ASP A 81 10.40 15.65 -10.25
CA ASP A 81 10.68 16.52 -9.11
C ASP A 81 9.39 17.03 -8.45
N VAL A 82 8.37 17.34 -9.25
CA VAL A 82 7.07 17.75 -8.76
C VAL A 82 6.40 16.59 -8.02
N MET A 83 6.41 15.39 -8.61
CA MET A 83 5.85 14.21 -7.96
C MET A 83 6.58 13.85 -6.66
N ALA A 84 7.90 14.02 -6.61
CA ALA A 84 8.73 13.76 -5.44
C ALA A 84 8.51 14.79 -4.31
N TYR A 85 8.12 16.01 -4.66
CA TYR A 85 7.77 17.06 -3.69
C TYR A 85 6.50 16.72 -2.90
N TYR A 86 5.54 16.04 -3.52
CA TYR A 86 4.31 15.62 -2.86
C TYR A 86 4.46 14.24 -2.20
N GLU A 87 3.93 14.09 -0.99
CA GLU A 87 3.97 12.80 -0.27
C GLU A 87 3.18 11.68 -0.98
N SER A 88 2.21 12.06 -1.84
CA SER A 88 1.33 11.17 -2.60
C SER A 88 1.64 11.16 -4.09
N THR A 89 2.56 10.29 -4.51
CA THR A 89 2.81 10.01 -5.94
C THR A 89 1.62 9.32 -6.61
N VAL A 90 0.81 8.58 -5.83
CA VAL A 90 -0.27 7.74 -6.36
C VAL A 90 -1.40 8.54 -7.00
N PHE A 91 -1.65 9.76 -6.54
CA PHE A 91 -2.67 10.61 -7.17
C PHE A 91 -2.23 11.10 -8.57
N PHE A 92 -0.95 11.42 -8.73
CA PHE A 92 -0.41 11.78 -10.05
C PHE A 92 -0.38 10.58 -10.98
N ASP A 93 0.03 9.40 -10.49
CA ASP A 93 -0.03 8.15 -11.26
C ASP A 93 -1.48 7.85 -11.69
N PHE A 94 -2.45 8.06 -10.80
CA PHE A 94 -3.86 8.02 -11.16
C PHE A 94 -4.20 8.98 -12.31
N LEU A 95 -3.87 10.27 -12.22
CA LEU A 95 -4.23 11.24 -13.27
C LEU A 95 -3.61 10.89 -14.63
N GLU A 96 -2.32 10.54 -14.63
CA GLU A 96 -1.59 10.12 -15.82
C GLU A 96 -2.24 8.87 -16.47
N ARG A 97 -2.56 7.86 -15.66
CA ARG A 97 -3.24 6.63 -16.10
C ARG A 97 -4.66 6.92 -16.57
N TYR A 98 -5.41 7.72 -15.81
CA TYR A 98 -6.82 7.99 -16.05
C TYR A 98 -7.04 8.78 -17.34
N PHE A 99 -6.16 9.75 -17.65
CA PHE A 99 -6.23 10.47 -18.92
C PHE A 99 -5.97 9.54 -20.11
N LEU A 100 -5.05 8.58 -19.95
CA LEU A 100 -4.84 7.55 -20.96
C LEU A 100 -6.07 6.66 -21.10
N GLU A 101 -6.70 6.23 -20.01
CA GLU A 101 -7.92 5.42 -20.05
C GLU A 101 -9.08 6.09 -20.77
N LEU A 102 -9.29 7.38 -20.53
CA LEU A 102 -10.32 8.18 -21.20
C LEU A 102 -10.08 8.27 -22.71
N ASP A 103 -8.81 8.36 -23.13
CA ASP A 103 -8.43 8.34 -24.53
C ASP A 103 -8.59 6.94 -25.17
N LEU A 104 -8.30 5.87 -24.41
CA LEU A 104 -8.40 4.48 -24.88
C LEU A 104 -9.83 3.96 -24.92
N LYS A 105 -10.73 4.46 -24.08
CA LYS A 105 -12.14 4.03 -23.96
C LYS A 105 -12.26 2.51 -23.84
N LEU A 106 -11.50 1.93 -22.91
CA LEU A 106 -11.39 0.48 -22.72
C LEU A 106 -12.73 -0.22 -22.44
N ASP A 107 -13.70 0.52 -21.89
CA ASP A 107 -15.05 0.06 -21.59
C ASP A 107 -16.11 0.59 -22.58
N HIS A 108 -15.66 1.14 -23.71
CA HIS A 108 -16.47 1.73 -24.78
C HIS A 108 -17.34 2.92 -24.37
N ARG A 109 -17.05 3.57 -23.24
CA ARG A 109 -17.78 4.77 -22.79
C ARG A 109 -17.16 6.05 -23.31
N SER A 110 -17.95 7.12 -23.36
CA SER A 110 -17.41 8.46 -23.56
C SER A 110 -16.64 8.91 -22.31
N PRO A 111 -15.67 9.84 -22.43
CA PRO A 111 -14.96 10.36 -21.27
C PRO A 111 -15.90 10.94 -20.19
N ALA A 112 -16.97 11.63 -20.60
CA ALA A 112 -17.94 12.21 -19.68
C ALA A 112 -18.73 11.14 -18.92
N ASP A 113 -19.18 10.08 -19.61
CA ASP A 113 -19.90 8.97 -18.97
C ASP A 113 -18.99 8.21 -18.00
N ARG A 114 -17.73 7.99 -18.39
CA ARG A 114 -16.73 7.32 -17.54
C ARG A 114 -16.46 8.13 -16.26
N MET A 115 -16.18 9.42 -16.40
CA MET A 115 -15.99 10.33 -15.26
C MET A 115 -17.20 10.35 -14.32
N SER A 116 -18.42 10.35 -14.88
CA SER A 116 -19.65 10.32 -14.09
C SER A 116 -19.76 9.03 -13.25
N LEU A 117 -19.46 7.87 -13.83
CA LEU A 117 -19.48 6.59 -13.11
C LEU A 117 -18.42 6.53 -12.01
N ASP A 118 -17.23 7.05 -12.27
CA ASP A 118 -16.14 7.11 -11.31
C ASP A 118 -16.32 8.24 -10.27
N LYS A 119 -17.39 9.03 -10.37
CA LYS A 119 -17.67 10.21 -9.53
C LYS A 119 -16.53 11.24 -9.56
N VAL A 120 -15.85 11.35 -10.70
CA VAL A 120 -14.87 12.39 -10.99
C VAL A 120 -15.62 13.59 -11.55
N ASP A 121 -15.68 14.68 -10.77
CA ASP A 121 -16.31 15.92 -11.22
C ASP A 121 -15.29 16.78 -11.96
N CYS A 122 -15.64 17.26 -13.14
CA CYS A 122 -14.78 18.13 -13.93
C CYS A 122 -15.53 19.41 -14.32
N GLN A 123 -14.96 20.54 -13.95
CA GLN A 123 -15.51 21.87 -14.19
C GLN A 123 -14.61 22.61 -15.19
N GLY A 124 -15.22 23.09 -16.28
CA GLY A 124 -14.52 23.74 -17.39
C GLY A 124 -14.69 22.97 -18.70
N ASN A 125 -13.88 23.33 -19.70
CA ASN A 125 -13.94 22.69 -21.01
C ASN A 125 -13.08 21.41 -21.02
N LEU A 126 -13.73 20.24 -21.06
CA LEU A 126 -13.06 18.93 -21.09
C LEU A 126 -12.04 18.77 -22.24
N ASN A 127 -12.20 19.47 -23.36
CA ASN A 127 -11.25 19.42 -24.46
C ASN A 127 -9.86 19.93 -24.06
N LEU A 128 -9.76 20.73 -22.98
CA LEU A 128 -8.49 21.21 -22.43
C LEU A 128 -7.62 20.09 -21.84
N LEU A 129 -8.19 18.92 -21.49
CA LEU A 129 -7.42 17.77 -21.00
C LEU A 129 -6.31 17.37 -21.99
N SER A 130 -6.62 17.44 -23.30
CA SER A 130 -5.67 17.12 -24.36
C SER A 130 -4.48 18.07 -24.47
N LYS A 131 -4.57 19.25 -23.86
CA LYS A 131 -3.53 20.29 -23.85
C LYS A 131 -2.65 20.26 -22.60
N ILE A 132 -2.97 19.43 -21.61
CA ILE A 132 -2.16 19.33 -20.38
C ILE A 132 -0.85 18.62 -20.72
N THR A 133 0.24 19.23 -20.28
CA THR A 133 1.62 18.75 -20.43
C THR A 133 2.36 18.88 -19.11
N GLU A 134 3.57 18.35 -19.04
CA GLU A 134 4.46 18.49 -17.86
C GLU A 134 4.73 19.94 -17.45
N ASN A 135 4.58 20.89 -18.39
CA ASN A 135 4.82 22.31 -18.15
C ASN A 135 3.55 23.08 -17.78
N THR A 136 2.39 22.43 -17.74
CA THR A 136 1.11 23.10 -17.42
C THR A 136 1.03 23.36 -15.91
N PRO A 137 0.98 24.62 -15.45
CA PRO A 137 0.89 24.93 -14.03
C PRO A 137 -0.41 24.40 -13.42
N PHE A 138 -0.32 23.93 -12.18
CA PHE A 138 -1.49 23.45 -11.44
C PHE A 138 -1.44 23.81 -9.95
N THR A 139 -2.60 23.74 -9.31
CA THR A 139 -2.73 23.74 -7.84
C THR A 139 -3.41 22.46 -7.40
N LEU A 140 -2.94 21.85 -6.32
CA LEU A 140 -3.48 20.62 -5.75
C LEU A 140 -3.90 20.86 -4.31
N ASP A 141 -5.19 20.66 -4.04
CA ASP A 141 -5.75 20.60 -2.69
C ASP A 141 -6.10 19.13 -2.36
N PHE A 142 -5.78 18.69 -1.16
CA PHE A 142 -6.13 17.36 -0.66
C PHE A 142 -6.93 17.47 0.62
N LEU A 143 -8.17 16.96 0.59
CA LEU A 143 -8.98 16.77 1.78
C LEU A 143 -8.82 15.31 2.23
N GLU A 144 -8.09 15.13 3.33
CA GLU A 144 -7.64 13.84 3.85
C GLU A 144 -8.74 12.77 3.83
N ARG A 145 -8.44 11.59 3.23
CA ARG A 145 -9.35 10.44 3.07
C ARG A 145 -10.64 10.69 2.27
N ARG A 146 -10.86 11.90 1.74
CA ARG A 146 -12.12 12.24 1.05
C ARG A 146 -11.93 12.47 -0.41
N MET A 147 -11.08 13.42 -0.78
CA MET A 147 -10.95 13.82 -2.18
C MET A 147 -9.70 14.66 -2.44
N TYR A 148 -9.29 14.62 -3.70
CA TYR A 148 -8.32 15.50 -4.31
C TYR A 148 -9.04 16.52 -5.18
N LYS A 149 -8.54 17.75 -5.19
CA LYS A 149 -8.97 18.78 -6.12
C LYS A 149 -7.76 19.36 -6.81
N ILE A 150 -7.68 19.18 -8.11
CA ILE A 150 -6.62 19.73 -8.95
C ILE A 150 -7.21 20.76 -9.90
N LYS A 151 -6.46 21.85 -10.12
CA LYS A 151 -6.85 22.91 -11.05
C LYS A 151 -5.68 23.26 -11.95
N TRP A 152 -5.96 23.44 -13.23
CA TRP A 152 -5.03 23.96 -14.24
C TRP A 152 -5.55 25.26 -14.81
N THR A 153 -4.63 26.13 -15.21
CA THR A 153 -4.92 27.34 -15.99
C THR A 153 -4.28 27.19 -17.37
N ILE A 154 -5.10 27.06 -18.41
CA ILE A 154 -4.69 26.80 -19.80
C ILE A 154 -5.31 27.88 -20.68
N ASP A 155 -4.51 28.67 -21.38
CA ASP A 155 -5.00 29.73 -22.29
C ASP A 155 -6.03 30.68 -21.62
N LYS A 156 -5.79 31.08 -20.36
CA LYS A 156 -6.70 31.88 -19.50
C LYS A 156 -8.03 31.22 -19.15
N GLN A 157 -8.22 29.94 -19.48
CA GLN A 157 -9.34 29.13 -19.05
C GLN A 157 -8.93 28.25 -17.87
N THR A 158 -9.84 28.10 -16.91
CA THR A 158 -9.63 27.22 -15.76
C THR A 158 -10.28 25.87 -16.01
N LEU A 159 -9.53 24.80 -15.77
CA LEU A 159 -10.04 23.43 -15.69
C LEU A 159 -9.83 22.93 -14.26
N SER A 160 -10.89 22.51 -13.59
CA SER A 160 -10.83 21.90 -12.26
C SER A 160 -11.31 20.46 -12.33
N MET A 161 -10.66 19.57 -11.59
CA MET A 161 -11.09 18.20 -11.40
C MET A 161 -11.13 17.86 -9.92
N THR A 162 -12.21 17.23 -9.48
CA THR A 162 -12.39 16.71 -8.12
C THR A 162 -12.49 15.19 -8.22
N VAL A 163 -11.61 14.50 -7.50
CA VAL A 163 -11.45 13.04 -7.55
C VAL A 163 -11.65 12.48 -6.13
N PRO A 164 -12.55 11.52 -5.91
CA PRO A 164 -12.66 10.85 -4.62
C PRO A 164 -11.35 10.15 -4.22
N ALA A 165 -10.99 10.20 -2.94
CA ALA A 165 -9.90 9.39 -2.39
C ALA A 165 -10.38 7.94 -2.20
N ASP A 166 -10.64 7.27 -3.32
CA ASP A 166 -11.16 5.90 -3.37
C ASP A 166 -10.08 4.97 -3.90
N CYS A 167 -9.63 4.02 -3.07
CA CYS A 167 -8.55 3.11 -3.43
C CYS A 167 -8.81 2.28 -4.69
N GLN A 168 -10.06 1.89 -4.96
CA GLN A 168 -10.40 1.11 -6.14
C GLN A 168 -10.27 1.96 -7.40
N LEU A 169 -10.74 3.21 -7.34
CA LEU A 169 -10.58 4.18 -8.44
C LEU A 169 -9.10 4.52 -8.68
N LEU A 170 -8.39 4.92 -7.62
CA LEU A 170 -7.01 5.40 -7.70
C LEU A 170 -6.03 4.32 -8.15
N LEU A 171 -6.24 3.06 -7.74
CA LEU A 171 -5.42 1.93 -8.17
C LEU A 171 -5.93 1.26 -9.46
N GLY A 172 -7.19 1.50 -9.84
CA GLY A 172 -7.78 0.90 -11.04
C GLY A 172 -8.04 -0.60 -10.88
N ALA A 173 -8.48 -1.01 -9.69
CA ALA A 173 -8.77 -2.40 -9.35
C ALA A 173 -10.01 -2.45 -8.44
N ASN A 174 -10.89 -3.43 -8.67
CA ASN A 174 -12.04 -3.63 -7.80
C ASN A 174 -11.64 -4.33 -6.48
N ALA A 175 -12.55 -4.36 -5.50
CA ALA A 175 -12.29 -4.95 -4.18
C ALA A 175 -11.78 -6.41 -4.24
N ILE A 176 -12.36 -7.25 -5.10
CA ILE A 176 -11.95 -8.65 -5.25
C ILE A 176 -10.49 -8.72 -5.73
N GLU A 177 -10.14 -7.89 -6.71
CA GLU A 177 -8.78 -7.83 -7.24
C GLU A 177 -7.79 -7.29 -6.20
N LEU A 178 -8.15 -6.25 -5.45
CA LEU A 178 -7.30 -5.70 -4.38
C LEU A 178 -7.01 -6.73 -3.27
N GLU A 179 -8.00 -7.56 -2.92
CA GLU A 179 -7.82 -8.66 -1.96
C GLU A 179 -6.86 -9.75 -2.48
N GLU A 180 -6.96 -10.10 -3.76
CA GLU A 180 -6.02 -11.05 -4.40
C GLU A 180 -4.61 -10.45 -4.54
N ILE A 181 -4.50 -9.16 -4.85
CA ILE A 181 -3.24 -8.42 -4.87
C ILE A 181 -2.58 -8.46 -3.48
N PHE A 182 -3.34 -8.15 -2.43
CA PHE A 182 -2.84 -8.24 -1.05
C PHE A 182 -2.25 -9.61 -0.76
N LYS A 183 -3.03 -10.67 -1.04
CA LYS A 183 -2.63 -12.06 -0.81
C LYS A 183 -1.38 -12.44 -1.61
N ARG A 184 -1.34 -12.08 -2.89
CA ARG A 184 -0.19 -12.31 -3.78
C ARG A 184 1.07 -11.64 -3.22
N ASP A 185 0.96 -10.37 -2.85
CA ASP A 185 2.12 -9.53 -2.56
C ASP A 185 2.67 -9.77 -1.16
N ILE A 186 1.83 -9.97 -0.14
CA ILE A 186 2.32 -10.32 1.21
C ILE A 186 3.12 -11.63 1.20
N CYS A 187 2.75 -12.59 0.33
CA CYS A 187 3.47 -13.87 0.20
C CYS A 187 4.80 -13.74 -0.55
N ARG A 188 5.00 -12.67 -1.34
CA ARG A 188 6.25 -12.39 -2.07
C ARG A 188 7.24 -11.61 -1.22
N LEU A 189 6.80 -11.03 -0.10
CA LEU A 189 7.68 -10.30 0.81
C LEU A 189 8.55 -11.26 1.62
N HIS A 190 9.81 -10.86 1.84
CA HIS A 190 10.69 -11.56 2.75
C HIS A 190 10.53 -11.04 4.19
N ALA A 191 10.39 -11.95 5.14
CA ALA A 191 10.40 -11.60 6.55
C ALA A 191 11.78 -11.07 6.93
N SER A 192 11.82 -9.91 7.57
CA SER A 192 13.06 -9.33 8.11
C SER A 192 12.80 -8.80 9.52
N ILE A 193 13.80 -8.92 10.38
CA ILE A 193 13.73 -8.34 11.73
C ILE A 193 13.98 -6.83 11.57
N PRO A 194 13.04 -5.97 11.98
CA PRO A 194 13.21 -4.53 11.86
C PRO A 194 14.40 -4.04 12.69
N ASP A 195 15.21 -3.14 12.11
CA ASP A 195 16.26 -2.43 12.86
C ASP A 195 15.63 -1.26 13.65
N VAL A 196 16.17 -0.99 14.84
CA VAL A 196 15.73 0.06 15.78
C VAL A 196 15.99 1.49 15.25
N LYS A 197 16.53 1.64 14.03
CA LYS A 197 16.74 2.93 13.34
C LYS A 197 15.45 3.65 12.95
N GLN A 198 14.33 3.39 13.62
CA GLN A 198 13.10 4.12 13.42
C GLN A 198 13.23 5.45 14.18
N GLU A 199 13.31 6.55 13.45
CA GLU A 199 13.39 7.89 14.04
C GLU A 199 12.00 8.31 14.52
N TRP A 200 11.77 8.27 15.83
CA TRP A 200 10.60 8.85 16.50
C TRP A 200 10.72 10.38 16.67
N SER A 201 11.74 10.99 16.08
CA SER A 201 12.07 12.42 16.16
C SER A 201 10.96 13.33 15.64
N HIS A 202 10.14 12.84 14.70
CA HIS A 202 9.01 13.58 14.12
C HIS A 202 7.66 13.29 14.79
N THR A 203 7.65 12.56 15.90
CA THR A 203 6.43 12.22 16.63
C THR A 203 6.32 13.01 17.93
N SER A 204 5.10 13.23 18.39
CA SER A 204 4.92 13.85 19.71
C SER A 204 5.36 12.88 20.79
N THR A 205 6.16 13.34 21.74
CA THR A 205 6.66 12.51 22.84
C THR A 205 6.14 13.00 24.17
N SER A 206 5.68 12.09 25.02
CA SER A 206 5.36 12.36 26.42
C SER A 206 6.13 11.42 27.34
N GLU A 207 6.25 11.78 28.62
CA GLU A 207 6.87 10.95 29.65
C GLU A 207 5.80 10.38 30.59
N ASP A 208 5.94 9.10 30.96
CA ASP A 208 5.12 8.43 31.97
C ASP A 208 6.01 7.51 32.81
N GLY A 209 6.46 8.01 33.96
CA GLY A 209 7.42 7.33 34.83
C GLY A 209 8.74 7.06 34.12
N GLU A 210 9.07 5.79 33.90
CA GLU A 210 10.30 5.37 33.18
C GLU A 210 10.14 5.32 31.66
N TRP A 211 8.95 5.57 31.14
CA TRP A 211 8.60 5.43 29.73
C TRP A 211 8.62 6.76 29.01
N ILE A 212 9.15 6.73 27.80
CA ILE A 212 8.97 7.78 26.79
C ILE A 212 7.99 7.24 25.76
N ILE A 213 6.85 7.90 25.61
CA ILE A 213 5.77 7.46 24.72
C ILE A 213 5.84 8.31 23.45
N ALA A 214 6.17 7.70 22.33
CA ALA A 214 6.09 8.32 21.02
C ALA A 214 4.70 8.07 20.42
N ASN A 215 4.00 9.13 20.02
CA ASN A 215 2.64 9.07 19.50
C ASN A 215 2.49 9.90 18.22
N SER A 216 1.90 9.27 17.20
CA SER A 216 1.59 9.86 15.88
C SER A 216 0.09 10.13 15.68
N GLY A 217 -0.71 10.07 16.75
CA GLY A 217 -2.16 10.32 16.75
C GLY A 217 -3.00 9.15 17.24
N THR A 218 -4.32 9.34 17.13
CA THR A 218 -5.38 8.38 17.45
C THR A 218 -6.22 8.09 16.20
N TYR A 219 -6.99 6.99 16.22
CA TYR A 219 -7.85 6.60 15.10
C TYR A 219 -9.21 6.12 15.57
N LEU A 220 -10.30 6.78 15.15
CA LEU A 220 -11.71 6.51 15.50
C LEU A 220 -12.09 6.73 16.97
N SER A 221 -11.18 6.50 17.92
CA SER A 221 -11.37 6.75 19.36
C SER A 221 -10.02 6.96 20.06
N ASP A 222 -10.05 7.51 21.27
CA ASP A 222 -8.84 7.75 22.07
C ASP A 222 -8.16 6.46 22.57
N GLU A 223 -8.84 5.31 22.47
CA GLU A 223 -8.32 4.00 22.87
C GLU A 223 -7.50 3.31 21.77
N ILE A 224 -7.65 3.74 20.52
CA ILE A 224 -6.95 3.21 19.35
C ILE A 224 -5.83 4.19 19.00
N ARG A 225 -4.62 3.86 19.41
CA ARG A 225 -3.48 4.79 19.44
C ARG A 225 -2.26 4.22 18.73
N SER A 226 -1.38 5.11 18.32
CA SER A 226 -0.06 4.79 17.74
C SER A 226 1.06 4.85 18.79
N ASP A 227 0.73 4.62 20.07
CA ASP A 227 1.68 4.74 21.19
C ASP A 227 2.78 3.68 21.09
N VAL A 228 4.03 4.14 20.92
CA VAL A 228 5.24 3.33 21.04
C VAL A 228 5.92 3.66 22.36
N PHE A 229 6.10 2.66 23.20
CA PHE A 229 6.67 2.76 24.54
C PHE A 229 8.19 2.51 24.50
N LEU A 230 8.97 3.54 24.79
CA LEU A 230 10.43 3.54 24.73
C LEU A 230 11.01 3.68 26.13
N ARG A 231 12.22 3.16 26.33
CA ARG A 231 13.06 3.38 27.52
C ARG A 231 14.42 3.91 27.10
N LYS A 232 15.04 4.73 27.96
CA LYS A 232 16.41 5.22 27.75
C LYS A 232 17.41 4.22 28.33
N LYS A 233 18.23 3.60 27.48
CA LYS A 233 19.30 2.68 27.89
C LYS A 233 20.63 3.16 27.30
N ASN A 234 21.62 3.39 28.16
CA ASN A 234 22.95 3.90 27.77
C ASN A 234 22.88 5.17 26.89
N GLY A 235 21.96 6.08 27.23
CA GLY A 235 21.75 7.33 26.49
C GLY A 235 20.96 7.19 25.17
N LYS A 236 20.61 5.98 24.74
CA LYS A 236 19.82 5.73 23.52
C LYS A 236 18.39 5.31 23.86
N LEU A 237 17.43 5.72 23.04
CA LEU A 237 16.06 5.22 23.12
C LEU A 237 16.03 3.79 22.57
N THR A 238 15.41 2.89 23.33
CA THR A 238 15.21 1.51 22.95
C THR A 238 13.75 1.14 23.17
N LEU A 239 13.18 0.43 22.21
CA LEU A 239 11.83 -0.11 22.32
C LEU A 239 11.79 -1.12 23.47
N ALA A 240 10.82 -0.96 24.36
CA ALA A 240 10.76 -1.80 25.55
C ALA A 240 9.71 -2.90 25.38
N VAL A 241 10.22 -4.14 25.39
CA VAL A 241 9.44 -5.38 25.45
C VAL A 241 9.75 -6.00 26.82
N ASP A 242 8.72 -6.08 27.66
CA ASP A 242 8.81 -6.52 29.05
C ASP A 242 7.59 -7.43 29.38
N PRO A 243 7.81 -8.73 29.66
CA PRO A 243 6.72 -9.65 30.03
C PRO A 243 5.90 -9.19 31.24
N LYS A 244 6.45 -8.34 32.12
CA LYS A 244 5.72 -7.76 33.27
C LYS A 244 4.78 -6.62 32.87
N LYS A 245 4.90 -6.11 31.65
CA LYS A 245 4.07 -5.08 31.03
C LYS A 245 3.55 -5.58 29.68
N PRO A 246 2.70 -6.63 29.68
CA PRO A 246 2.34 -7.35 28.47
C PRO A 246 1.57 -6.48 27.46
N ILE A 247 0.69 -5.59 27.92
CA ILE A 247 -0.09 -4.71 27.04
C ILE A 247 0.83 -3.76 26.25
N GLN A 248 1.73 -3.05 26.92
CA GLN A 248 2.67 -2.12 26.28
C GLN A 248 3.60 -2.86 25.31
N SER A 249 4.07 -4.04 25.72
CA SER A 249 4.93 -4.90 24.91
C SER A 249 4.24 -5.38 23.65
N VAL A 250 2.99 -5.84 23.74
CA VAL A 250 2.20 -6.25 22.59
C VAL A 250 1.91 -5.07 21.66
N LYS A 251 1.55 -3.90 22.18
CA LYS A 251 1.39 -2.68 21.36
C LYS A 251 2.66 -2.37 20.57
N ASN A 252 3.80 -2.35 21.24
CA ASN A 252 5.11 -2.13 20.61
C ASN A 252 5.38 -3.15 19.49
N ILE A 253 5.17 -4.44 19.74
CA ILE A 253 5.39 -5.50 18.75
C ILE A 253 4.44 -5.33 17.56
N LEU A 254 3.16 -5.05 17.78
CA LEU A 254 2.17 -4.89 16.71
C LEU A 254 2.38 -3.63 15.88
N LEU A 255 2.95 -2.56 16.47
CA LEU A 255 3.23 -1.31 15.76
C LEU A 255 4.57 -1.32 15.02
N THR A 256 5.55 -2.11 15.48
CA THR A 256 6.94 -2.03 14.97
C THR A 256 7.49 -3.33 14.43
N GLY A 257 6.92 -4.48 14.80
CA GLY A 257 7.45 -5.80 14.48
C GLY A 257 8.72 -6.15 15.26
N MET A 258 9.17 -5.31 16.19
CA MET A 258 10.41 -5.52 16.94
C MET A 258 10.17 -6.46 18.12
N ASN A 259 10.71 -7.68 18.01
CA ASN A 259 10.74 -8.66 19.11
C ASN A 259 12.05 -9.47 19.14
N GLY A 260 13.08 -9.07 18.40
CA GLY A 260 14.34 -9.81 18.25
C GLY A 260 14.23 -11.13 17.46
N GLN A 261 13.04 -11.49 16.98
CA GLN A 261 12.77 -12.69 16.18
C GLN A 261 11.64 -12.44 15.17
N ILE A 262 11.60 -13.25 14.12
CA ILE A 262 10.46 -13.29 13.19
C ILE A 262 9.30 -14.01 13.86
N LEU A 263 8.12 -13.38 13.87
CA LEU A 263 6.94 -13.89 14.55
C LEU A 263 6.00 -14.54 13.54
N PRO A 264 5.85 -15.89 13.55
CA PRO A 264 4.95 -16.57 12.64
C PRO A 264 3.50 -16.16 12.92
N MET A 265 2.74 -15.97 11.85
CA MET A 265 1.36 -15.54 11.87
C MET A 265 0.53 -16.39 10.91
N GLN A 266 -0.52 -17.01 11.42
CA GLN A 266 -1.57 -17.60 10.60
C GLN A 266 -2.61 -16.53 10.29
N LEU A 267 -2.65 -16.09 9.03
CA LEU A 267 -3.48 -15.00 8.56
C LEU A 267 -4.65 -15.53 7.76
N ARG A 268 -5.87 -15.29 8.25
CA ARG A 268 -7.09 -15.46 7.48
C ARG A 268 -7.48 -14.13 6.83
N ILE A 269 -7.58 -14.10 5.51
CA ILE A 269 -8.06 -12.96 4.75
C ILE A 269 -9.55 -13.19 4.47
N ASN A 270 -10.41 -12.34 5.05
CA ASN A 270 -11.83 -12.32 4.73
C ASN A 270 -12.03 -11.54 3.43
N GLN A 271 -12.54 -12.23 2.42
CA GLN A 271 -12.70 -11.72 1.06
C GLN A 271 -14.17 -11.46 0.74
N TYR A 272 -14.41 -10.61 -0.25
CA TYR A 272 -15.74 -10.30 -0.73
C TYR A 272 -16.49 -11.57 -1.17
N GLY A 273 -17.79 -11.63 -0.85
CA GLY A 273 -18.65 -12.77 -1.17
C GLY A 273 -18.47 -13.99 -0.25
N TYR A 274 -18.10 -13.76 1.02
CA TYR A 274 -17.93 -14.81 2.05
C TYR A 274 -16.84 -15.84 1.73
N LYS A 275 -15.87 -15.46 0.89
CA LYS A 275 -14.68 -16.27 0.62
C LYS A 275 -13.62 -15.97 1.66
N ASN A 276 -12.81 -16.97 1.98
CA ASN A 276 -11.67 -16.80 2.87
C ASN A 276 -10.44 -17.44 2.24
N SER A 277 -9.29 -16.78 2.41
CA SER A 277 -7.99 -17.34 2.08
C SER A 277 -7.16 -17.43 3.36
N ASP A 278 -6.61 -18.60 3.65
CA ASP A 278 -5.67 -18.79 4.76
C ASP A 278 -4.24 -18.80 4.21
N VAL A 279 -3.36 -17.95 4.76
CA VAL A 279 -1.94 -17.88 4.40
C VAL A 279 -1.06 -17.90 5.64
N SER A 280 0.10 -18.53 5.54
CA SER A 280 1.13 -18.53 6.57
C SER A 280 2.18 -17.49 6.24
N VAL A 281 2.24 -16.43 7.04
CA VAL A 281 3.19 -15.32 6.91
C VAL A 281 3.77 -15.00 8.29
N SER A 282 4.51 -13.91 8.41
CA SER A 282 4.95 -13.34 9.68
C SER A 282 4.27 -12.01 9.94
N LEU A 283 4.23 -11.60 11.22
CA LEU A 283 3.83 -10.24 11.57
C LEU A 283 4.71 -9.22 10.83
N GLN A 284 6.03 -9.47 10.74
CA GLN A 284 6.97 -8.57 10.07
C GLN A 284 6.67 -8.42 8.58
N GLN A 285 6.28 -9.49 7.86
CA GLN A 285 5.83 -9.37 6.46
C GLN A 285 4.58 -8.49 6.33
N TYR A 286 3.60 -8.64 7.22
CA TYR A 286 2.40 -7.79 7.23
C TYR A 286 2.75 -6.32 7.48
N LEU A 287 3.60 -6.05 8.47
CA LEU A 287 4.00 -4.68 8.80
C LEU A 287 4.85 -4.05 7.69
N ASP A 288 5.74 -4.82 7.06
CA ASP A 288 6.50 -4.37 5.89
C ASP A 288 5.58 -4.05 4.70
N TYR A 289 4.56 -4.90 4.45
CA TYR A 289 3.53 -4.61 3.46
C TYR A 289 2.85 -3.27 3.73
N CYS A 290 2.32 -3.08 4.95
CA CYS A 290 1.66 -1.84 5.34
C CYS A 290 2.59 -0.63 5.23
N LYS A 291 3.86 -0.76 5.61
CA LYS A 291 4.84 0.32 5.50
C LYS A 291 5.12 0.70 4.04
N LYS A 292 5.27 -0.29 3.15
CA LYS A 292 5.49 -0.06 1.71
C LYS A 292 4.28 0.56 1.02
N GLU A 293 3.09 0.23 1.50
CA GLU A 293 1.83 0.87 1.13
C GLU A 293 1.63 2.26 1.79
N LYS A 294 2.62 2.76 2.56
CA LYS A 294 2.55 4.03 3.30
C LYS A 294 1.39 4.11 4.32
N CYS A 295 0.99 2.98 4.88
CA CYS A 295 -0.02 2.94 5.93
C CYS A 295 0.54 3.43 7.27
N GLN A 296 -0.26 4.22 7.98
CA GLN A 296 -0.05 4.55 9.39
C GLN A 296 -0.72 3.51 10.28
N LEU A 297 -0.04 3.09 11.35
CA LEU A 297 -0.50 2.01 12.22
C LEU A 297 -1.08 2.51 13.53
N PHE A 298 -2.20 1.91 13.96
CA PHE A 298 -2.84 2.18 15.25
C PHE A 298 -3.33 0.87 15.88
N VAL A 299 -3.22 0.74 17.20
CA VAL A 299 -3.62 -0.48 17.92
C VAL A 299 -4.62 -0.14 19.02
N GLY A 300 -5.72 -0.90 19.04
CA GLY A 300 -6.65 -0.97 20.18
C GLY A 300 -6.60 -2.36 20.83
N ILE A 301 -6.52 -2.42 22.16
CA ILE A 301 -6.56 -3.68 22.91
C ILE A 301 -8.02 -4.02 23.21
N LYS A 302 -8.42 -5.26 22.94
CA LYS A 302 -9.79 -5.75 23.18
C LYS A 302 -9.89 -6.47 24.52
N THR A 303 -9.06 -7.49 24.73
CA THR A 303 -9.01 -8.24 26.00
C THR A 303 -7.56 -8.54 26.38
N SER A 304 -7.32 -8.65 27.69
CA SER A 304 -6.05 -9.08 28.26
C SER A 304 -6.30 -10.21 29.25
N GLU A 305 -5.93 -11.41 28.85
CA GLU A 305 -6.07 -12.63 29.66
C GLU A 305 -4.68 -13.07 30.16
N LYS A 306 -4.64 -14.18 30.91
CA LYS A 306 -3.41 -14.65 31.57
C LYS A 306 -2.32 -15.05 30.57
N ASP A 307 -2.71 -15.65 29.45
CA ASP A 307 -1.82 -16.25 28.45
C ASP A 307 -1.92 -15.57 27.09
N ARG A 308 -2.91 -14.71 26.86
CA ARG A 308 -3.19 -14.10 25.55
C ARG A 308 -3.70 -12.67 25.65
N ILE A 309 -3.41 -11.88 24.63
CA ILE A 309 -4.00 -10.57 24.40
C ILE A 309 -4.72 -10.58 23.05
N THR A 310 -5.97 -10.13 23.03
CA THR A 310 -6.66 -9.85 21.77
C THR A 310 -6.59 -8.36 21.47
N ALA A 311 -6.33 -8.02 20.22
CA ALA A 311 -6.15 -6.63 19.77
C ALA A 311 -6.72 -6.44 18.36
N THR A 312 -6.86 -5.18 17.96
CA THR A 312 -7.11 -4.80 16.57
C THR A 312 -6.03 -3.83 16.13
N LEU A 313 -5.32 -4.19 15.07
CA LEU A 313 -4.35 -3.35 14.40
C LEU A 313 -5.02 -2.75 13.15
N PHE A 314 -5.06 -1.43 13.10
CA PHE A 314 -5.52 -0.65 11.95
C PHE A 314 -4.31 -0.16 11.17
N ALA A 315 -4.24 -0.45 9.88
CA ALA A 315 -3.26 0.14 8.98
C ALA A 315 -3.99 1.08 8.02
N VAL A 316 -3.82 2.38 8.17
CA VAL A 316 -4.60 3.43 7.51
C VAL A 316 -3.77 4.08 6.42
N ASN A 317 -4.26 4.04 5.18
CA ASN A 317 -3.67 4.81 4.09
C ASN A 317 -4.55 6.04 3.83
N ASN A 318 -4.06 7.21 4.26
CA ASN A 318 -4.82 8.45 4.11
C ASN A 318 -4.94 8.90 2.66
N PHE A 319 -3.92 8.64 1.82
CA PHE A 319 -3.87 9.06 0.42
C PHE A 319 -4.80 8.24 -0.47
N LEU A 320 -4.83 6.93 -0.28
CA LEU A 320 -5.75 6.03 -0.99
C LEU A 320 -7.11 5.90 -0.31
N GLY A 321 -7.30 6.53 0.85
CA GLY A 321 -8.57 6.57 1.56
C GLY A 321 -9.10 5.18 1.95
N TYR A 322 -8.23 4.30 2.45
CA TYR A 322 -8.63 2.97 2.94
C TYR A 322 -7.97 2.65 4.28
N ASN A 323 -8.46 1.60 4.96
CA ASN A 323 -7.67 0.91 5.98
C ASN A 323 -7.71 -0.62 5.81
N HIS A 324 -6.69 -1.26 6.37
CA HIS A 324 -6.71 -2.67 6.71
C HIS A 324 -7.09 -2.80 8.18
N VAL A 325 -7.97 -3.76 8.49
CA VAL A 325 -8.37 -4.07 9.86
C VAL A 325 -7.93 -5.51 10.18
N LEU A 326 -6.90 -5.63 11.01
CA LEU A 326 -6.34 -6.90 11.44
C LEU A 326 -6.77 -7.18 12.89
N SER A 327 -7.67 -8.13 13.07
CA SER A 327 -7.93 -8.70 14.41
C SER A 327 -6.79 -9.66 14.75
N VAL A 328 -6.18 -9.47 15.91
CA VAL A 328 -5.00 -10.20 16.34
C VAL A 328 -5.28 -10.91 17.65
N ASP A 329 -4.85 -12.16 17.72
CA ASP A 329 -4.92 -13.01 18.89
C ASP A 329 -3.49 -13.44 19.25
N PHE A 330 -2.90 -12.70 20.19
CA PHE A 330 -1.46 -12.68 20.49
C PHE A 330 -1.15 -13.54 21.73
N PRO A 331 -0.39 -14.65 21.59
CA PRO A 331 0.04 -15.46 22.72
C PRO A 331 1.19 -14.79 23.49
N LEU A 332 1.03 -14.63 24.81
CA LEU A 332 2.01 -13.95 25.68
C LEU A 332 3.29 -14.76 25.88
N GLY A 333 3.30 -16.06 25.57
CA GLY A 333 4.53 -16.88 25.56
C GLY A 333 5.61 -16.30 24.63
N ILE A 334 5.23 -15.57 23.58
CA ILE A 334 6.16 -14.86 22.68
C ILE A 334 7.03 -13.87 23.46
N LEU A 335 6.48 -13.19 24.48
CA LEU A 335 7.22 -12.21 25.28
C LEU A 335 8.30 -12.89 26.13
N SER A 336 8.09 -14.16 26.49
CA SER A 336 9.05 -15.00 27.21
C SER A 336 10.06 -15.70 26.29
N GLY A 337 10.00 -15.46 24.98
CA GLY A 337 10.91 -16.08 24.00
C GLY A 337 10.48 -17.45 23.51
N ASP A 338 9.23 -17.88 23.75
CA ASP A 338 8.72 -19.13 23.19
C ASP A 338 8.55 -19.00 21.67
N THR A 339 9.40 -19.69 20.92
CA THR A 339 9.47 -19.65 19.45
C THR A 339 8.43 -20.56 18.78
N THR A 340 7.72 -21.38 19.55
CA THR A 340 6.69 -22.31 19.03
C THR A 340 5.32 -21.65 18.89
N GLN A 341 5.15 -20.48 19.49
CA GLN A 341 3.88 -19.74 19.49
C GLN A 341 3.62 -19.09 18.13
N VAL A 342 2.36 -19.15 17.69
CA VAL A 342 1.89 -18.57 16.42
C VAL A 342 0.83 -17.52 16.70
N ILE A 343 0.97 -16.35 16.09
CA ILE A 343 -0.06 -15.31 16.13
C ILE A 343 -1.21 -15.74 15.21
N ARG A 344 -2.45 -15.72 15.71
CA ARG A 344 -3.63 -15.94 14.87
C ARG A 344 -4.23 -14.59 14.51
N SER A 345 -4.58 -14.41 13.24
CA SER A 345 -5.14 -13.14 12.80
C SER A 345 -6.20 -13.30 11.71
N VAL A 346 -7.13 -12.34 11.69
CA VAL A 346 -8.19 -12.21 10.70
C VAL A 346 -8.14 -10.81 10.13
N LEU A 347 -8.03 -10.70 8.81
CA LEU A 347 -7.86 -9.46 8.07
C LEU A 347 -9.08 -9.14 7.21
N TYR A 348 -9.48 -7.88 7.26
CA TYR A 348 -10.29 -7.23 6.22
C TYR A 348 -9.40 -6.21 5.51
N ALA A 349 -9.14 -6.43 4.23
CA ALA A 349 -8.22 -5.60 3.45
C ALA A 349 -8.98 -4.51 2.67
N TYR A 350 -8.33 -3.36 2.43
CA TYR A 350 -8.83 -2.28 1.56
C TYR A 350 -10.26 -1.82 1.89
N ILE A 351 -10.61 -1.70 3.18
CA ILE A 351 -11.91 -1.14 3.58
C ILE A 351 -11.91 0.36 3.22
N PRO A 352 -12.80 0.81 2.32
CA PRO A 352 -12.80 2.21 1.88
C PRO A 352 -13.30 3.17 2.98
N LEU A 353 -12.66 4.33 3.12
CA LEU A 353 -12.91 5.31 4.17
C LEU A 353 -13.63 6.58 3.69
N GLN A 354 -13.74 6.81 2.38
CA GLN A 354 -14.32 8.00 1.77
C GLN A 354 -15.78 8.28 2.18
N ASN A 355 -16.52 7.23 2.58
CA ASN A 355 -17.91 7.34 3.07
C ASN A 355 -18.04 7.19 4.59
N VAL A 356 -16.93 6.91 5.29
CA VAL A 356 -16.93 6.69 6.74
C VAL A 356 -16.88 8.06 7.41
N THR A 357 -18.00 8.47 8.02
CA THR A 357 -18.03 9.70 8.84
C THR A 357 -17.66 9.37 10.28
N GLU A 358 -16.88 10.23 10.93
CA GLU A 358 -16.49 10.11 12.35
C GLU A 358 -17.72 9.95 13.29
N LYS A 359 -18.89 10.46 12.86
CA LYS A 359 -20.17 10.30 13.55
C LYS A 359 -20.64 8.84 13.69
N PHE A 360 -20.17 7.91 12.87
CA PHE A 360 -20.52 6.49 13.02
C PHE A 360 -19.86 5.86 14.25
N PHE A 361 -18.72 6.37 14.72
CA PHE A 361 -17.99 5.78 15.84
C PHE A 361 -18.32 6.42 17.18
N SER A 362 -18.74 7.69 17.20
CA SER A 362 -19.13 8.39 18.43
C SER A 362 -20.49 7.94 19.01
N LYS A 363 -21.24 7.08 18.32
CA LYS A 363 -22.56 6.57 18.79
C LYS A 363 -22.50 5.34 19.71
N ASN A 364 -21.35 4.69 19.91
CA ASN A 364 -21.26 3.47 20.73
C ASN A 364 -20.76 3.67 22.17
N ASN A 365 -20.55 4.90 22.64
CA ASN A 365 -20.28 5.19 24.05
C ASN A 365 -21.56 5.32 24.90
N LYS A 366 -22.57 4.48 24.67
CA LYS A 366 -23.57 4.23 25.71
C LYS A 366 -23.06 3.10 26.60
N LYS A 367 -22.50 3.48 27.75
CA LYS A 367 -22.41 2.62 28.93
C LYS A 367 -23.73 1.87 29.08
N TYR A 368 -23.67 0.55 29.00
CA TYR A 368 -24.67 -0.26 29.66
C TYR A 368 -24.22 -0.33 31.12
N ASP A 369 -24.88 0.44 31.98
CA ASP A 369 -24.84 0.19 33.41
C ASP A 369 -25.56 -1.14 33.66
N LEU A 370 -24.83 -2.15 34.13
CA LEU A 370 -25.25 -3.14 35.13
C LEU A 370 -24.01 -3.79 35.75
#